data_AF-A0A7X6NXU4-F1
#
_entry.id   AF-A0A7X6NXU4-F1
#
_cell.length_a   1.000
_cell.length_b   1.000
_cell.length_c   1.000
_cell.angle_alpha   90.00
_cell.angle_beta   90.00
_cell.angle_gamma   90.00
#
_symmetry.space_group_name_H-M   'P 1'
#
loop_
_entity.id
_entity.type
_entity.pdbx_description
1 polymer ?
#
loop_
_entity_poly.entity_id
_entity_poly.type
_entity_poly.pdbx_seq_one_letter_code
_entity_poly.pdbx_strand_id
1 'polypeptide(L)'
;MLTDITSLSLDELLKRAASVRDERFGTRITYSPKVFIPLTMLCQDKCGYCTFAQPPARLEAPFLTPEQVLEIARAGAAVGCHEALFTLGERPELRYPAAADWLAAHGYGSTVEYLAAMCALVRDEVGLLPHANAGALTLEELAVLRRVSASQGMMLESLNGDLEAHRGSPDKVPARRLATLEAAGELQIPFTTGILCGIGESRQDRIDALVAIAESHERWGHVQEVIVQNFLPKDGTSMHRAAPCPEDEYLEAIALARLILAPEIHLQVPPNLTDDFGALLAAGIDDWGGVSPITADHVNPERPWPALDRLAEVTEAAGHVLAPRLTIYPEFALQPERFLDDAMRFAVLDRSDAEGLGRDRDTASAEAGAQVWYSGADCEPPTIIETSTVTARGSLARLHIATGERTPIRGKVAEVLEGVRAGEEVGEDEIVTLFSARGPEVRAIAEVADELRREAVGDDVTWVSNRNINYTNVCTFKCKFCGFSKGPLSLNLRGTPYNLTLEEIAERVVEAKQLGATEVCLQGGIHPKFDGDYYLAVTKIVHEAVPEMHIHGFTAPEVTEGAKRNQEPLAVYLQRMKDAGLRTLPGTAAEILDDEVRRVLCADKINTEEWL
;
A
#
# COMPACT_ATOMS: atom_id res chain seq x y z
N MET A 1 23.49 25.98 -8.25
CA MET A 1 22.45 25.10 -8.81
C MET A 1 21.20 25.92 -9.18
N LEU A 2 20.60 26.66 -8.23
CA LEU A 2 19.42 27.53 -8.48
C LEU A 2 19.60 28.53 -9.64
N THR A 3 20.77 29.17 -9.78
CA THR A 3 21.02 30.16 -10.83
C THR A 3 20.98 29.59 -12.25
N ASP A 4 21.27 28.28 -12.41
CA ASP A 4 21.30 27.59 -13.71
C ASP A 4 19.89 27.17 -14.16
N ILE A 5 19.04 26.73 -13.23
CA ILE A 5 17.67 26.32 -13.55
C ILE A 5 16.75 27.52 -13.82
N THR A 6 16.97 28.67 -13.17
CA THR A 6 16.08 29.83 -13.30
C THR A 6 16.13 30.55 -14.66
N SER A 7 17.14 30.26 -15.49
CA SER A 7 17.33 30.84 -16.84
C SER A 7 16.88 29.92 -17.99
N LEU A 8 16.44 28.71 -17.69
CA LEU A 8 16.00 27.75 -18.69
C LEU A 8 14.66 28.16 -19.30
N SER A 9 14.43 27.72 -20.54
CA SER A 9 13.10 27.80 -21.14
C SER A 9 12.12 26.83 -20.46
N LEU A 10 10.81 27.09 -20.59
CA LEU A 10 9.79 26.20 -20.03
C LEU A 10 9.95 24.75 -20.53
N ASP A 11 10.17 24.55 -21.83
CA ASP A 11 10.38 23.22 -22.41
C ASP A 11 11.59 22.48 -21.79
N GLU A 12 12.67 23.20 -21.48
CA GLU A 12 13.84 22.62 -20.83
C GLU A 12 13.56 22.29 -19.36
N LEU A 13 12.80 23.12 -18.66
CA LEU A 13 12.37 22.86 -17.28
C LEU A 13 11.50 21.60 -17.21
N LEU A 14 10.49 21.50 -18.06
CA LEU A 14 9.58 20.34 -18.12
C LEU A 14 10.35 19.04 -18.38
N LYS A 15 11.24 19.03 -19.39
CA LYS A 15 12.06 17.84 -19.70
C LYS A 15 12.95 17.42 -18.53
N ARG A 16 13.61 18.38 -17.87
CA ARG A 16 14.47 18.06 -16.71
C ARG A 16 13.65 17.57 -15.52
N ALA A 17 12.51 18.22 -15.24
CA ALA A 17 11.63 17.81 -14.16
C ALA A 17 11.08 16.38 -14.37
N ALA A 18 10.64 16.06 -15.59
CA ALA A 18 10.22 14.71 -15.95
C ALA A 18 11.35 13.67 -15.79
N SER A 19 12.59 14.02 -16.16
CA SER A 19 13.76 13.14 -15.96
C SER A 19 13.99 12.85 -14.47
N VAL A 20 13.99 13.88 -13.62
CA VAL A 20 14.17 13.71 -12.17
C VAL A 20 13.06 12.83 -11.58
N ARG A 21 11.81 13.00 -12.03
CA ARG A 21 10.67 12.18 -11.61
C ARG A 21 10.84 10.73 -12.05
N ASP A 22 11.16 10.48 -13.32
CA ASP A 22 11.33 9.13 -13.87
C ASP A 22 12.53 8.41 -13.21
N GLU A 23 13.63 9.11 -12.92
CA GLU A 23 14.80 8.55 -12.22
C GLU A 23 14.47 8.12 -10.79
N ARG A 24 13.64 8.90 -10.08
CA ARG A 24 13.30 8.63 -8.68
C ARG A 24 12.15 7.64 -8.51
N PHE A 25 11.05 7.85 -9.22
CA PHE A 25 9.78 7.13 -9.02
C PHE A 25 9.47 6.14 -10.14
N GLY A 26 10.30 6.09 -11.18
CA GLY A 26 10.08 5.20 -12.32
C GLY A 26 8.79 5.56 -13.08
N THR A 27 8.01 4.53 -13.37
CA THR A 27 6.73 4.65 -14.08
C THR A 27 5.55 4.91 -13.14
N ARG A 28 5.74 4.87 -11.82
CA ARG A 28 4.65 4.98 -10.84
C ARG A 28 4.16 6.41 -10.71
N ILE A 29 2.84 6.58 -10.78
CA ILE A 29 2.12 7.79 -10.38
C ILE A 29 1.10 7.39 -9.33
N THR A 30 1.04 8.13 -8.23
CA THR A 30 0.17 7.77 -7.12
C THR A 30 -1.02 8.71 -6.95
N TYR A 31 -2.02 8.26 -6.21
CA TYR A 31 -3.14 9.08 -5.75
C TYR A 31 -3.61 8.53 -4.40
N SER A 32 -4.22 9.36 -3.55
CA SER A 32 -4.82 8.90 -2.29
C SER A 32 -6.34 8.79 -2.42
N PRO A 33 -6.91 7.57 -2.36
CA PRO A 33 -8.34 7.39 -2.22
C PRO A 33 -8.79 7.95 -0.86
N LYS A 34 -9.47 9.10 -0.87
CA LYS A 34 -9.84 9.79 0.37
C LYS A 34 -11.32 10.13 0.49
N VAL A 35 -11.73 10.31 1.73
CA VAL A 35 -12.96 11.03 2.08
C VAL A 35 -12.62 12.38 2.70
N PHE A 36 -13.34 13.42 2.28
CA PHE A 36 -13.16 14.78 2.78
C PHE A 36 -14.10 15.04 3.96
N ILE A 37 -13.54 15.35 5.14
CA ILE A 37 -14.31 15.64 6.36
C ILE A 37 -14.10 17.12 6.73
N PRO A 38 -15.05 18.01 6.38
CA PRO A 38 -14.96 19.44 6.72
C PRO A 38 -15.42 19.66 8.16
N LEU A 39 -14.57 19.34 9.13
CA LEU A 39 -14.92 19.33 10.56
C LEU A 39 -15.54 20.66 11.03
N THR A 40 -15.02 21.77 10.51
CA THR A 40 -15.66 23.08 10.62
C THR A 40 -15.30 23.96 9.42
N MET A 41 -16.28 24.71 8.92
CA MET A 41 -16.07 25.75 7.91
C MET A 41 -15.91 27.14 8.54
N LEU A 42 -15.92 27.25 9.88
CA LEU A 42 -15.59 28.49 10.56
C LEU A 42 -14.07 28.68 10.58
N CYS A 43 -13.61 29.91 10.34
CA CYS A 43 -12.18 30.23 10.34
C CYS A 43 -11.93 31.63 10.93
N GLN A 44 -10.84 31.82 11.67
CA GLN A 44 -10.43 33.16 12.10
C GLN A 44 -9.90 33.99 10.93
N ASP A 45 -9.23 33.35 9.97
CA ASP A 45 -8.66 33.99 8.79
C ASP A 45 -9.72 34.50 7.79
N LYS A 46 -9.27 35.34 6.86
CA LYS A 46 -10.09 35.98 5.81
C LYS A 46 -9.39 35.93 4.45
N CYS A 47 -8.82 34.78 4.09
CA CYS A 47 -8.10 34.62 2.83
C CYS A 47 -8.98 35.06 1.64
N GLY A 48 -8.43 35.93 0.79
CA GLY A 48 -9.16 36.56 -0.29
C GLY A 48 -9.58 35.61 -1.42
N TYR A 49 -8.96 34.43 -1.50
CA TYR A 49 -9.25 33.39 -2.49
C TYR A 49 -10.13 32.24 -1.95
N CYS A 50 -10.44 32.22 -0.64
CA CYS A 50 -11.01 31.05 0.01
C CYS A 50 -12.54 31.10 0.07
N THR A 51 -13.20 30.08 -0.48
CA THR A 51 -14.66 29.86 -0.36
C THR A 51 -15.03 28.91 0.79
N PHE A 52 -14.05 28.14 1.29
CA PHE A 52 -14.26 27.17 2.37
C PHE A 52 -14.68 27.84 3.69
N ALA A 53 -14.06 28.98 4.02
CA ALA A 53 -14.38 29.71 5.24
C ALA A 53 -15.75 30.41 5.13
N GLN A 54 -16.67 30.05 6.02
CA GLN A 54 -18.03 30.59 6.07
C GLN A 54 -18.30 31.30 7.41
N PRO A 55 -19.12 32.35 7.43
CA PRO A 55 -19.59 32.94 8.68
C PRO A 55 -20.63 32.03 9.36
N PRO A 56 -20.79 32.09 10.69
CA PRO A 56 -21.75 31.26 11.43
C PRO A 56 -23.19 31.30 10.88
N ALA A 57 -23.62 32.45 10.35
CA ALA A 57 -24.97 32.62 9.79
C ALA A 57 -25.26 31.76 8.54
N ARG A 58 -24.25 31.13 7.93
CA ARG A 58 -24.40 30.23 6.78
C ARG A 58 -24.29 28.75 7.15
N LEU A 59 -24.05 28.43 8.42
CA LEU A 59 -23.86 27.06 8.88
C LEU A 59 -24.99 26.66 9.84
N GLU A 60 -25.38 25.40 9.77
CA GLU A 60 -26.35 24.83 10.70
C GLU A 60 -25.76 24.66 12.11
N ALA A 61 -24.48 24.28 12.18
CA ALA A 61 -23.72 24.12 13.42
C ALA A 61 -22.27 24.59 13.24
N PRO A 62 -21.58 25.03 14.32
CA PRO A 62 -20.17 25.42 14.26
C PRO A 62 -19.21 24.29 13.86
N PHE A 63 -19.51 23.04 14.23
CA PHE A 63 -18.71 21.85 13.94
C PHE A 63 -19.61 20.67 13.54
N LEU A 64 -19.07 19.73 12.78
CA LEU A 64 -19.70 18.42 12.58
C LEU A 64 -19.74 17.65 13.90
N THR A 65 -20.83 16.95 14.15
CA THR A 65 -20.99 16.03 15.29
C THR A 65 -20.21 14.72 15.07
N PRO A 66 -19.89 13.96 16.13
CA PRO A 66 -19.27 12.64 16.01
C PRO A 66 -20.02 11.70 15.07
N GLU A 67 -21.35 11.72 15.12
CA GLU A 67 -22.21 10.89 14.26
C GLU A 67 -22.06 11.26 12.78
N GLN A 68 -22.06 12.56 12.47
CA GLN A 68 -21.85 13.05 11.09
C GLN A 68 -20.44 12.71 10.57
N VAL A 69 -19.42 12.85 11.43
CA VAL A 69 -18.04 12.46 11.09
C VAL A 69 -17.97 10.97 10.74
N LEU A 70 -18.58 10.11 11.58
CA LEU A 70 -18.62 8.67 11.33
C LEU A 70 -19.44 8.29 10.09
N GLU A 71 -20.54 8.98 9.82
CA GLU A 71 -21.34 8.77 8.61
C GLU A 71 -20.52 9.02 7.35
N ILE A 72 -19.82 10.16 7.28
CA ILE A 72 -18.94 10.51 6.16
C ILE A 72 -17.81 9.48 6.05
N ALA A 73 -17.13 9.18 7.16
CA ALA A 73 -16.01 8.24 7.17
C ALA A 73 -16.43 6.82 6.71
N ARG A 74 -17.57 6.31 7.18
CA ARG A 74 -18.10 5.01 6.76
C ARG A 74 -18.48 4.99 5.29
N ALA A 75 -19.05 6.09 4.77
CA ALA A 75 -19.35 6.21 3.35
C ALA A 75 -18.07 6.17 2.50
N GLY A 76 -16.99 6.84 2.94
CA GLY A 76 -15.68 6.75 2.31
C GLY A 76 -15.06 5.35 2.34
N ALA A 77 -15.09 4.69 3.50
CA ALA A 77 -14.56 3.35 3.66
C ALA A 77 -15.32 2.31 2.82
N ALA A 78 -16.64 2.48 2.67
CA ALA A 78 -17.48 1.60 1.85
C ALA A 78 -17.13 1.63 0.35
N VAL A 79 -16.53 2.72 -0.13
CA VAL A 79 -16.07 2.89 -1.52
C VAL A 79 -14.55 2.78 -1.66
N GLY A 80 -13.88 2.24 -0.64
CA GLY A 80 -12.46 1.92 -0.68
C GLY A 80 -11.49 3.08 -0.42
N CYS A 81 -11.95 4.16 0.23
CA CYS A 81 -11.02 5.17 0.73
C CYS A 81 -10.08 4.56 1.79
N HIS A 82 -8.83 5.04 1.81
CA HIS A 82 -7.85 4.75 2.86
C HIS A 82 -7.66 5.93 3.80
N GLU A 83 -7.81 7.15 3.28
CA GLU A 83 -7.58 8.40 3.99
C GLU A 83 -8.89 9.07 4.43
N ALA A 84 -8.90 9.57 5.66
CA ALA A 84 -9.86 10.54 6.16
C ALA A 84 -9.18 11.91 6.25
N LEU A 85 -9.39 12.74 5.22
CA LEU A 85 -8.83 14.08 5.18
C LEU A 85 -9.68 15.00 6.04
N PHE A 86 -9.20 15.31 7.23
CA PHE A 86 -9.79 16.36 8.06
C PHE A 86 -9.31 17.71 7.58
N THR A 87 -10.26 18.55 7.19
CA THR A 87 -10.01 19.97 6.89
C THR A 87 -10.90 20.83 7.76
N LEU A 88 -10.37 21.99 8.10
CA LEU A 88 -11.02 22.91 9.01
C LEU A 88 -10.47 24.32 8.84
N GLY A 89 -11.27 25.31 9.21
CA GLY A 89 -10.74 26.65 9.40
C GLY A 89 -9.90 26.75 10.67
N GLU A 90 -8.97 27.69 10.67
CA GLU A 90 -8.00 27.87 11.75
C GLU A 90 -8.64 28.63 12.90
N ARG A 91 -8.54 28.04 14.10
CA ARG A 91 -8.97 28.58 15.40
C ARG A 91 -10.23 29.45 15.38
N PRO A 92 -11.36 28.96 14.83
CA PRO A 92 -12.59 29.74 14.77
C PRO A 92 -13.07 30.26 16.12
N GLU A 93 -12.73 29.58 17.22
CA GLU A 93 -13.03 29.97 18.60
C GLU A 93 -12.45 31.34 19.00
N LEU A 94 -11.39 31.81 18.34
CA LEU A 94 -10.79 33.12 18.62
C LEU A 94 -11.58 34.28 18.00
N ARG A 95 -12.36 33.99 16.95
CA ARG A 95 -13.14 35.00 16.22
C ARG A 95 -14.63 34.91 16.50
N TYR A 96 -15.15 33.70 16.70
CA TYR A 96 -16.58 33.44 16.83
C TYR A 96 -16.89 32.86 18.20
N PRO A 97 -17.57 33.61 19.09
CA PRO A 97 -18.01 33.11 20.39
C PRO A 97 -18.83 31.82 20.28
N ALA A 98 -19.66 31.71 19.23
CA ALA A 98 -20.44 30.50 18.96
C ALA A 98 -19.60 29.22 18.81
N ALA A 99 -18.37 29.32 18.29
CA ALA A 99 -17.46 28.18 18.19
C ALA A 99 -16.88 27.82 19.58
N ALA A 100 -16.47 28.84 20.36
CA ALA A 100 -15.95 28.63 21.72
C ALA A 100 -17.02 28.03 22.66
N ASP A 101 -18.24 28.59 22.61
CA ASP A 101 -19.38 28.10 23.40
C ASP A 101 -19.76 26.66 23.02
N TRP A 102 -19.72 26.33 21.73
CA TRP A 102 -19.98 24.98 21.26
C TRP A 102 -18.93 23.99 21.76
N LEU A 103 -17.64 24.31 21.63
CA LEU A 103 -16.55 23.45 22.13
C LEU A 103 -16.68 23.20 23.63
N ALA A 104 -16.88 24.26 24.42
CA ALA A 104 -17.05 24.16 25.86
C ALA A 104 -18.27 23.31 26.25
N ALA A 105 -19.41 23.47 25.55
CA ALA A 105 -20.60 22.67 25.78
C ALA A 105 -20.41 21.17 25.49
N HIS A 106 -19.45 20.82 24.63
CA HIS A 106 -19.11 19.44 24.28
C HIS A 106 -17.86 18.93 25.00
N GLY A 107 -17.30 19.70 25.93
CA GLY A 107 -16.18 19.29 26.78
C GLY A 107 -14.78 19.47 26.17
N TYR A 108 -14.65 20.29 25.13
CA TYR A 108 -13.38 20.57 24.45
C TYR A 108 -12.91 21.99 24.74
N GLY A 109 -11.60 22.17 24.99
CA GLY A 109 -10.98 23.46 25.23
C GLY A 109 -10.53 24.19 23.96
N SER A 110 -10.36 23.46 22.84
CA SER A 110 -9.94 24.02 21.56
C SER A 110 -10.45 23.21 20.37
N THR A 111 -10.39 23.83 19.18
CA THR A 111 -10.68 23.13 17.93
C THR A 111 -9.73 21.95 17.71
N VAL A 112 -8.45 22.06 18.11
CA VAL A 112 -7.45 20.99 17.96
C VAL A 112 -7.77 19.78 18.85
N GLU A 113 -8.21 20.02 20.09
CA GLU A 113 -8.64 18.93 20.98
C GLU A 113 -9.84 18.18 20.39
N TYR A 114 -10.80 18.90 19.81
CA TYR A 114 -11.95 18.26 19.15
C TYR A 114 -11.53 17.47 17.90
N LEU A 115 -10.64 18.05 17.07
CA LEU A 115 -10.06 17.37 15.92
C LEU A 115 -9.36 16.07 16.33
N ALA A 116 -8.55 16.09 17.39
CA ALA A 116 -7.85 14.91 17.87
C ALA A 116 -8.82 13.78 18.28
N ALA A 117 -9.92 14.15 18.95
CA ALA A 117 -10.97 13.19 19.31
C ALA A 117 -11.65 12.58 18.07
N MET A 118 -11.92 13.39 17.05
CA MET A 118 -12.56 12.92 15.80
C MET A 118 -11.63 12.06 14.95
N CYS A 119 -10.34 12.39 14.89
CA CYS A 119 -9.32 11.55 14.25
C CYS A 119 -9.23 10.18 14.93
N ALA A 120 -9.16 10.14 16.27
CA ALA A 120 -9.16 8.88 17.02
C ALA A 120 -10.43 8.06 16.76
N LEU A 121 -11.59 8.71 16.79
CA LEU A 121 -12.88 8.07 16.54
C LEU A 121 -12.92 7.42 15.14
N VAL A 122 -12.48 8.12 14.09
CA VAL A 122 -12.45 7.58 12.72
C VAL A 122 -11.48 6.40 12.61
N ARG A 123 -10.28 6.52 13.18
CA ARG A 123 -9.30 5.41 13.20
C ARG A 123 -9.85 4.19 13.92
N ASP A 124 -10.47 4.36 15.07
CA ASP A 124 -10.86 3.25 15.94
C ASP A 124 -12.16 2.57 15.48
N GLU A 125 -13.12 3.33 14.95
CA GLU A 125 -14.46 2.80 14.57
C GLU A 125 -14.60 2.46 13.08
N VAL A 126 -13.80 3.09 12.21
CA VAL A 126 -13.89 2.93 10.74
C VAL A 126 -12.57 2.40 10.17
N GLY A 127 -11.46 2.69 10.84
CA GLY A 127 -10.13 2.29 10.43
C GLY A 127 -9.44 3.26 9.47
N LEU A 128 -10.15 4.19 8.81
CA LEU A 128 -9.51 5.15 7.89
C LEU A 128 -8.37 5.90 8.58
N LEU A 129 -7.30 6.18 7.83
CA LEU A 129 -6.12 6.89 8.33
C LEU A 129 -6.39 8.39 8.34
N PRO A 130 -6.39 9.06 9.51
CA PRO A 130 -6.61 10.49 9.55
C PRO A 130 -5.39 11.26 9.00
N HIS A 131 -5.67 12.22 8.13
CA HIS A 131 -4.77 13.31 7.77
C HIS A 131 -5.30 14.60 8.36
N ALA A 132 -4.54 15.26 9.22
CA ALA A 132 -4.96 16.51 9.84
C ALA A 132 -4.40 17.72 9.09
N ASN A 133 -5.23 18.36 8.25
CA ASN A 133 -4.89 19.63 7.61
C ASN A 133 -5.52 20.80 8.39
N ALA A 134 -4.87 21.15 9.50
CA ALA A 134 -5.40 22.01 10.55
C ALA A 134 -4.75 23.40 10.61
N GLY A 135 -3.95 23.75 9.61
CA GLY A 135 -3.34 25.07 9.52
C GLY A 135 -2.11 25.25 10.42
N ALA A 136 -1.90 26.49 10.89
CA ALA A 136 -0.70 26.86 11.65
C ALA A 136 -0.84 26.49 13.14
N LEU A 137 -0.25 25.35 13.49
CA LEU A 137 -0.28 24.74 14.82
C LEU A 137 1.04 24.95 15.58
N THR A 138 0.93 24.90 16.90
CA THR A 138 2.08 24.85 17.82
C THR A 138 2.68 23.44 17.90
N LEU A 139 3.90 23.33 18.44
CA LEU A 139 4.56 22.04 18.65
C LEU A 139 3.69 21.11 19.52
N GLU A 140 3.08 21.63 20.58
CA GLU A 140 2.23 20.85 21.48
C GLU A 140 0.96 20.33 20.77
N GLU A 141 0.34 21.17 19.94
CA GLU A 141 -0.85 20.80 19.16
C GLU A 141 -0.52 19.74 18.09
N LEU A 142 0.60 19.88 17.39
CA LEU A 142 1.10 18.89 16.43
C LEU A 142 1.37 17.54 17.12
N ALA A 143 1.98 17.57 18.31
CA ALA A 143 2.28 16.37 19.09
C ALA A 143 1.02 15.63 19.55
N VAL A 144 -0.05 16.36 19.89
CA VAL A 144 -1.36 15.76 20.20
C VAL A 144 -1.92 15.02 18.98
N LEU A 145 -1.93 15.66 17.81
CA LEU A 145 -2.45 15.08 16.58
C LEU A 145 -1.61 13.89 16.10
N ARG A 146 -0.29 13.90 16.32
CA ARG A 146 0.63 12.82 15.90
C ARG A 146 0.22 11.45 16.45
N ARG A 147 -0.46 11.40 17.60
CA ARG A 147 -0.94 10.17 18.23
C ARG A 147 -2.19 9.57 17.57
N VAL A 148 -2.84 10.33 16.70
CA VAL A 148 -4.15 10.00 16.11
C VAL A 148 -4.22 10.21 14.60
N SER A 149 -3.15 10.68 13.96
CA SER A 149 -3.07 10.89 12.50
C SER A 149 -1.83 10.23 11.92
N ALA A 150 -1.94 9.65 10.72
CA ALA A 150 -0.81 9.06 10.02
C ALA A 150 0.10 10.12 9.37
N SER A 151 -0.48 11.27 9.01
CA SER A 151 0.24 12.44 8.52
C SER A 151 -0.54 13.72 8.86
N GLN A 152 0.13 14.86 8.75
CA GLN A 152 -0.45 16.18 9.00
C GLN A 152 -0.05 17.13 7.87
N GLY A 153 -0.74 18.25 7.74
CA GLY A 153 -0.45 19.15 6.66
C GLY A 153 -0.84 20.59 6.90
N MET A 154 -0.16 21.47 6.17
CA MET A 154 -0.43 22.89 6.11
C MET A 154 0.26 23.50 4.88
N MET A 155 -0.49 24.20 4.05
CA MET A 155 0.08 24.99 2.96
C MET A 155 0.92 26.16 3.50
N LEU A 156 2.15 26.29 3.01
CA LEU A 156 3.00 27.48 3.23
C LEU A 156 2.50 28.65 2.39
N GLU A 157 2.01 28.36 1.18
CA GLU A 157 1.43 29.26 0.18
C GLU A 157 2.43 30.25 -0.41
N SER A 158 2.94 31.16 0.41
CA SER A 158 3.93 32.18 0.04
C SER A 158 4.64 32.71 1.27
N LEU A 159 5.89 33.16 1.11
CA LEU A 159 6.64 33.87 2.14
C LEU A 159 6.48 35.39 2.07
N ASN A 160 5.71 35.89 1.10
CA ASN A 160 5.43 37.30 0.97
C ASN A 160 4.35 37.74 1.98
N GLY A 161 4.77 38.43 3.05
CA GLY A 161 3.88 38.88 4.11
C GLY A 161 2.92 40.02 3.73
N ASP A 162 3.13 40.65 2.56
CA ASP A 162 2.37 41.82 2.09
C ASP A 162 1.27 41.46 1.08
N LEU A 163 0.98 40.17 0.89
CA LEU A 163 -0.04 39.72 -0.05
C LEU A 163 -1.45 40.22 0.34
N GLU A 164 -2.08 40.93 -0.59
CA GLU A 164 -3.49 41.33 -0.48
C GLU A 164 -4.41 40.12 -0.22
N ALA A 165 -4.05 38.96 -0.80
CA ALA A 165 -4.75 37.68 -0.62
C ALA A 165 -4.83 37.22 0.84
N HIS A 166 -3.90 37.64 1.71
CA HIS A 166 -3.85 37.23 3.12
C HIS A 166 -4.26 38.35 4.08
N ARG A 167 -4.73 39.49 3.58
CA ARG A 167 -5.17 40.61 4.43
C ARG A 167 -6.22 40.15 5.45
N GLY A 168 -5.92 40.35 6.74
CA GLY A 168 -6.82 39.96 7.83
C GLY A 168 -6.80 38.46 8.16
N SER A 169 -5.73 37.77 7.79
CA SER A 169 -5.51 36.35 8.08
C SER A 169 -4.26 36.17 8.95
N PRO A 170 -4.38 36.32 10.29
CA PRO A 170 -3.23 36.26 11.21
C PRO A 170 -2.46 34.95 11.14
N ASP A 171 -3.10 33.84 10.76
CA ASP A 171 -2.37 32.57 10.67
C ASP A 171 -1.59 32.41 9.36
N LYS A 172 -1.82 33.28 8.36
CA LYS A 172 -1.07 33.29 7.09
C LYS A 172 0.24 34.07 7.17
N VAL A 173 0.61 34.57 8.35
CA VAL A 173 1.91 35.23 8.55
C VAL A 173 3.05 34.23 8.30
N PRO A 174 4.02 34.54 7.40
CA PRO A 174 5.06 33.59 6.99
C PRO A 174 5.84 32.98 8.16
N ALA A 175 6.23 33.77 9.15
CA ALA A 175 6.97 33.30 10.32
C ALA A 175 6.20 32.24 11.13
N ARG A 176 4.86 32.33 11.17
CA ARG A 176 4.01 31.37 11.88
C ARG A 176 3.90 30.05 11.12
N ARG A 177 3.79 30.11 9.79
CA ARG A 177 3.78 28.93 8.92
C ARG A 177 5.13 28.21 8.99
N LEU A 178 6.24 28.93 8.87
CA LEU A 178 7.59 28.38 9.01
C LEU A 178 7.79 27.72 10.38
N ALA A 179 7.32 28.35 11.47
CA ALA A 179 7.39 27.75 12.80
C ALA A 179 6.62 26.41 12.91
N THR A 180 5.47 26.31 12.25
CA THR A 180 4.69 25.05 12.21
C THR A 180 5.45 23.97 11.43
N LEU A 181 6.02 24.33 10.27
CA LEU A 181 6.82 23.41 9.44
C LEU A 181 8.05 22.89 10.20
N GLU A 182 8.80 23.76 10.88
CA GLU A 182 9.95 23.33 11.70
C GLU A 182 9.53 22.46 12.89
N ALA A 183 8.42 22.79 13.56
CA ALA A 183 7.91 21.99 14.67
C ALA A 183 7.45 20.58 14.21
N ALA A 184 6.86 20.47 13.01
CA ALA A 184 6.54 19.17 12.43
C ALA A 184 7.80 18.34 12.14
N GLY A 185 8.86 19.00 11.68
CA GLY A 185 10.19 18.40 11.51
C GLY A 185 10.80 17.92 12.82
N GLU A 186 10.77 18.74 13.88
CA GLU A 186 11.26 18.36 15.22
C GLU A 186 10.54 17.12 15.76
N LEU A 187 9.23 17.00 15.51
CA LEU A 187 8.40 15.87 15.93
C LEU A 187 8.45 14.67 14.97
N GLN A 188 9.21 14.75 13.87
CA GLN A 188 9.31 13.72 12.83
C GLN A 188 7.93 13.31 12.31
N ILE A 189 7.07 14.29 12.00
CA ILE A 189 5.75 14.06 11.42
C ILE A 189 5.87 14.05 9.91
N PRO A 190 5.39 13.01 9.19
CA PRO A 190 5.22 13.07 7.74
C PRO A 190 4.29 14.23 7.40
N PHE A 191 4.84 15.25 6.74
CA PHE A 191 4.17 16.54 6.60
C PHE A 191 3.92 16.90 5.14
N THR A 192 2.68 17.28 4.86
CA THR A 192 2.26 17.84 3.56
C THR A 192 2.31 19.37 3.65
N THR A 193 2.99 20.00 2.71
CA THR A 193 2.96 21.46 2.57
C THR A 193 2.84 21.86 1.10
N GLY A 194 3.03 23.14 0.77
CA GLY A 194 2.86 23.56 -0.61
C GLY A 194 2.82 25.06 -0.83
N ILE A 195 2.76 25.44 -2.09
CA ILE A 195 2.65 26.82 -2.56
C ILE A 195 1.35 27.04 -3.32
N LEU A 196 0.87 28.29 -3.34
CA LEU A 196 -0.22 28.73 -4.22
C LEU A 196 0.34 29.61 -5.32
N CYS A 197 -0.10 29.37 -6.56
CA CYS A 197 0.33 30.09 -7.74
C CYS A 197 -0.79 31.03 -8.24
N GLY A 198 -0.52 32.30 -8.47
CA GLY A 198 -1.46 33.29 -8.99
C GLY A 198 -2.29 34.02 -7.94
N ILE A 199 -1.87 34.07 -6.67
CA ILE A 199 -2.53 34.82 -5.60
C ILE A 199 -1.97 36.25 -5.41
N GLY A 200 -1.05 36.67 -6.28
CA GLY A 200 -0.40 37.98 -6.27
C GLY A 200 1.09 37.91 -5.91
N GLU A 201 1.61 36.71 -5.70
CA GLU A 201 3.02 36.43 -5.46
C GLU A 201 3.85 36.57 -6.73
N SER A 202 5.14 36.89 -6.57
CA SER A 202 6.10 36.93 -7.66
C SER A 202 6.67 35.53 -7.95
N ARG A 203 7.33 35.36 -9.11
CA ARG A 203 8.13 34.15 -9.38
C ARG A 203 9.20 33.92 -8.31
N GLN A 204 9.82 34.99 -7.80
CA GLN A 204 10.83 34.86 -6.75
C GLN A 204 10.20 34.38 -5.43
N ASP A 205 8.99 34.85 -5.10
CA ASP A 205 8.27 34.44 -3.88
C ASP A 205 7.99 32.93 -3.90
N ARG A 206 7.65 32.37 -5.08
CA ARG A 206 7.48 30.92 -5.28
C ARG A 206 8.78 30.16 -5.04
N ILE A 207 9.90 30.64 -5.61
CA ILE A 207 11.23 30.05 -5.43
C ILE A 207 11.65 30.10 -3.95
N ASP A 208 11.48 31.24 -3.28
CA ASP A 208 11.87 31.42 -1.88
C ASP A 208 11.07 30.47 -0.96
N ALA A 209 9.77 30.30 -1.23
CA ALA A 209 8.95 29.34 -0.50
C ALA A 209 9.41 27.89 -0.72
N LEU A 210 9.71 27.49 -1.96
CA LEU A 210 10.22 26.15 -2.29
C LEU A 210 11.60 25.89 -1.65
N VAL A 211 12.49 26.88 -1.65
CA VAL A 211 13.80 26.79 -0.98
C VAL A 211 13.61 26.62 0.53
N ALA A 212 12.73 27.38 1.16
CA ALA A 212 12.48 27.23 2.60
C ALA A 212 11.93 25.83 2.95
N ILE A 213 11.06 25.26 2.11
CA ILE A 213 10.58 23.88 2.26
C ILE A 213 11.74 22.89 2.10
N ALA A 214 12.56 23.03 1.06
CA ALA A 214 13.72 22.17 0.81
C ALA A 214 14.70 22.20 1.99
N GLU A 215 15.02 23.37 2.51
CA GLU A 215 15.91 23.54 3.66
C GLU A 215 15.34 22.90 4.94
N SER A 216 14.02 22.98 5.14
CA SER A 216 13.35 22.33 6.28
C SER A 216 13.39 20.80 6.15
N HIS A 217 13.17 20.28 4.94
CA HIS A 217 13.32 18.85 4.68
C HIS A 217 14.78 18.39 4.82
N GLU A 218 15.77 19.16 4.35
CA GLU A 218 17.19 18.82 4.53
C GLU A 218 17.57 18.70 6.02
N ARG A 219 17.00 19.55 6.88
CA ARG A 219 17.21 19.49 8.33
C ARG A 219 16.59 18.26 9.00
N TRP A 220 15.36 17.91 8.61
CA TRP A 220 14.52 17.00 9.40
C TRP A 220 14.08 15.72 8.69
N GLY A 221 14.13 15.70 7.36
CA GLY A 221 13.67 14.61 6.49
C GLY A 221 12.18 14.30 6.60
N HIS A 222 11.34 15.31 6.86
CA HIS A 222 9.96 15.14 7.31
C HIS A 222 8.89 15.52 6.27
N VAL A 223 9.22 16.39 5.32
CA VAL A 223 8.28 16.78 4.25
C VAL A 223 8.12 15.61 3.30
N GLN A 224 6.94 15.02 3.25
CA GLN A 224 6.64 13.91 2.34
C GLN A 224 6.12 14.40 0.99
N GLU A 225 5.39 15.52 1.00
CA GLU A 225 4.61 16.00 -0.14
C GLU A 225 4.64 17.52 -0.20
N VAL A 226 4.82 18.04 -1.43
CA VAL A 226 4.63 19.45 -1.76
C VAL A 226 3.50 19.57 -2.78
N ILE A 227 2.48 20.33 -2.43
CA ILE A 227 1.34 20.65 -3.29
C ILE A 227 1.66 21.94 -4.06
N VAL A 228 1.54 21.89 -5.38
CA VAL A 228 1.59 23.08 -6.24
C VAL A 228 0.20 23.32 -6.81
N GLN A 229 -0.51 24.28 -6.24
CA GLN A 229 -1.91 24.55 -6.60
C GLN A 229 -2.04 25.93 -7.24
N ASN A 230 -2.75 26.00 -8.36
CA ASN A 230 -3.11 27.25 -9.01
C ASN A 230 -4.31 27.93 -8.36
N PHE A 231 -4.33 29.26 -8.42
CA PHE A 231 -5.48 30.09 -8.09
C PHE A 231 -6.45 30.13 -9.27
N LEU A 232 -7.72 29.84 -8.96
CA LEU A 232 -8.86 30.09 -9.84
C LEU A 232 -9.81 31.08 -9.14
N PRO A 233 -10.30 32.13 -9.84
CA PRO A 233 -11.24 33.08 -9.28
C PRO A 233 -12.58 32.41 -8.96
N LYS A 234 -13.13 32.73 -7.78
CA LYS A 234 -14.39 32.14 -7.30
C LYS A 234 -15.36 33.19 -6.82
N ASP A 235 -16.63 33.02 -7.17
CA ASP A 235 -17.70 33.87 -6.66
C ASP A 235 -17.78 33.83 -5.13
N GLY A 236 -18.13 34.97 -4.53
CA GLY A 236 -18.22 35.11 -3.07
C GLY A 236 -16.90 35.35 -2.36
N THR A 237 -15.78 35.37 -3.07
CA THR A 237 -14.45 35.73 -2.54
C THR A 237 -14.09 37.18 -2.83
N SER A 238 -13.16 37.79 -2.08
CA SER A 238 -12.71 39.16 -2.38
C SER A 238 -11.87 39.21 -3.68
N MET A 239 -11.27 38.09 -4.07
CA MET A 239 -10.47 37.93 -5.29
C MET A 239 -11.26 37.42 -6.50
N HIS A 240 -12.59 37.37 -6.45
CA HIS A 240 -13.43 36.88 -7.57
C HIS A 240 -13.20 37.60 -8.93
N ARG A 241 -12.59 38.80 -8.91
CA ARG A 241 -12.25 39.58 -10.12
C ARG A 241 -10.78 39.55 -10.50
N ALA A 242 -9.94 38.84 -9.72
CA ALA A 242 -8.55 38.64 -10.09
C ALA A 242 -8.46 37.71 -11.31
N ALA A 243 -7.35 37.77 -12.04
CA ALA A 243 -7.10 36.82 -13.11
C ALA A 243 -6.71 35.46 -12.52
N PRO A 244 -7.07 34.32 -13.16
CA PRO A 244 -6.51 33.02 -12.79
C PRO A 244 -5.00 33.00 -13.02
N CYS A 245 -4.31 32.06 -12.37
CA CYS A 245 -2.90 31.79 -12.66
C CYS A 245 -2.71 31.42 -14.14
N PRO A 246 -1.79 32.06 -14.88
CA PRO A 246 -1.48 31.66 -16.25
C PRO A 246 -0.93 30.23 -16.30
N GLU A 247 -1.31 29.48 -17.34
CA GLU A 247 -0.92 28.06 -17.50
C GLU A 247 0.59 27.87 -17.57
N ASP A 248 1.30 28.69 -18.37
CA ASP A 248 2.76 28.61 -18.48
C ASP A 248 3.45 28.89 -17.14
N GLU A 249 2.96 29.84 -16.35
CA GLU A 249 3.50 30.14 -15.03
C GLU A 249 3.24 29.00 -14.05
N TYR A 250 2.10 28.31 -14.19
CA TYR A 250 1.75 27.18 -13.36
C TYR A 250 2.63 25.96 -13.66
N LEU A 251 2.79 25.61 -14.94
CA LEU A 251 3.68 24.54 -15.39
C LEU A 251 5.14 24.84 -15.00
N GLU A 252 5.58 26.10 -15.11
CA GLU A 252 6.89 26.52 -14.62
C GLU A 252 7.04 26.28 -13.12
N ALA A 253 6.04 26.62 -12.31
CA ALA A 253 6.08 26.43 -10.85
C ALA A 253 6.24 24.95 -10.47
N ILE A 254 5.52 24.06 -11.16
CA ILE A 254 5.58 22.61 -10.94
C ILE A 254 6.98 22.09 -11.29
N ALA A 255 7.50 22.45 -12.47
CA ALA A 255 8.83 22.02 -12.88
C ALA A 255 9.93 22.56 -11.96
N LEU A 256 9.84 23.83 -11.53
CA LEU A 256 10.76 24.40 -10.55
C LEU A 256 10.68 23.68 -9.20
N ALA A 257 9.48 23.32 -8.72
CA ALA A 257 9.33 22.55 -7.49
C ALA A 257 10.09 21.22 -7.56
N ARG A 258 9.90 20.44 -8.64
CA ARG A 258 10.65 19.18 -8.85
C ARG A 258 12.17 19.37 -8.88
N LEU A 259 12.65 20.48 -9.44
CA LEU A 259 14.09 20.75 -9.60
C LEU A 259 14.75 21.40 -8.36
N ILE A 260 13.97 22.03 -7.49
CA ILE A 260 14.46 22.70 -6.27
C ILE A 260 14.39 21.76 -5.06
N LEU A 261 13.30 21.00 -4.94
CA LEU A 261 13.07 20.09 -3.82
C LEU A 261 13.98 18.86 -3.92
N ALA A 262 14.21 18.20 -2.79
CA ALA A 262 14.87 16.91 -2.76
C ALA A 262 14.07 15.90 -3.64
N PRO A 263 14.72 15.09 -4.49
CA PRO A 263 14.02 14.22 -5.43
C PRO A 263 12.99 13.29 -4.79
N GLU A 264 13.24 12.85 -3.55
CA GLU A 264 12.36 11.99 -2.74
C GLU A 264 11.07 12.66 -2.25
N ILE A 265 10.95 13.99 -2.32
CA ILE A 265 9.70 14.67 -1.99
C ILE A 265 8.69 14.43 -3.12
N HIS A 266 7.51 13.94 -2.77
CA HIS A 266 6.41 13.77 -3.70
C HIS A 266 5.85 15.12 -4.12
N LEU A 267 5.58 15.28 -5.41
CA LEU A 267 5.04 16.52 -5.98
C LEU A 267 3.60 16.27 -6.43
N GLN A 268 2.68 16.85 -5.66
CA GLN A 268 1.24 16.69 -5.84
C GLN A 268 0.64 17.87 -6.58
N VAL A 269 -0.18 17.58 -7.59
CA VAL A 269 -1.00 18.60 -8.25
C VAL A 269 -2.46 18.13 -8.36
N PRO A 270 -3.44 18.91 -7.87
CA PRO A 270 -4.85 18.56 -8.01
C PRO A 270 -5.30 18.53 -9.49
N PRO A 271 -5.74 17.38 -10.02
CA PRO A 271 -6.04 17.24 -11.45
C PRO A 271 -7.34 17.96 -11.87
N ASN A 272 -8.21 18.31 -10.91
CA ASN A 272 -9.48 19.00 -11.16
C ASN A 272 -9.32 20.50 -11.47
N LEU A 273 -8.14 21.09 -11.23
CA LEU A 273 -7.92 22.54 -11.35
C LEU A 273 -7.31 22.97 -12.70
N THR A 274 -7.18 22.04 -13.63
CA THR A 274 -6.83 22.28 -15.04
C THR A 274 -7.75 21.46 -15.94
N ASP A 275 -7.97 21.94 -17.16
CA ASP A 275 -8.84 21.25 -18.13
C ASP A 275 -8.10 20.07 -18.81
N ASP A 276 -6.79 20.20 -19.04
CA ASP A 276 -5.91 19.14 -19.52
C ASP A 276 -4.86 18.78 -18.44
N PHE A 277 -5.24 17.87 -17.53
CA PHE A 277 -4.32 17.44 -16.48
C PHE A 277 -3.23 16.49 -16.97
N GLY A 278 -3.32 15.95 -18.19
CA GLY A 278 -2.27 15.10 -18.75
C GLY A 278 -0.93 15.83 -18.92
N ALA A 279 -0.98 17.13 -19.24
CA ALA A 279 0.21 17.99 -19.35
C ALA A 279 1.01 18.08 -18.04
N LEU A 280 0.37 17.88 -16.88
CA LEU A 280 1.02 17.95 -15.57
C LEU A 280 2.04 16.82 -15.35
N LEU A 281 1.85 15.64 -15.98
CA LEU A 281 2.83 14.56 -15.95
C LEU A 281 4.16 14.97 -16.57
N ALA A 282 4.12 15.74 -17.65
CA ALA A 282 5.31 16.29 -18.30
C ALA A 282 5.99 17.38 -17.46
N ALA A 283 5.29 17.98 -16.50
CA ALA A 283 5.84 18.94 -15.56
C ALA A 283 6.56 18.29 -14.37
N GLY A 284 6.55 16.96 -14.26
CA GLY A 284 7.33 16.22 -13.26
C GLY A 284 6.59 15.87 -11.97
N ILE A 285 5.26 15.91 -11.98
CA ILE A 285 4.47 15.36 -10.87
C ILE A 285 4.62 13.84 -10.80
N ASP A 286 4.50 13.29 -9.60
CA ASP A 286 4.40 11.86 -9.36
C ASP A 286 3.09 11.49 -8.63
N ASP A 287 2.25 12.48 -8.34
CA ASP A 287 1.07 12.31 -7.50
C ASP A 287 -0.10 13.20 -7.96
N TRP A 288 -1.28 12.60 -8.16
CA TRP A 288 -2.54 13.30 -8.47
C TRP A 288 -3.26 13.84 -7.23
N GLY A 289 -2.80 13.44 -6.06
CA GLY A 289 -3.30 13.85 -4.77
C GLY A 289 -4.45 13.04 -4.24
N GLY A 290 -5.06 13.58 -3.18
CA GLY A 290 -6.26 13.01 -2.61
C GLY A 290 -7.45 13.17 -3.56
N VAL A 291 -7.90 12.07 -4.17
CA VAL A 291 -9.05 12.02 -5.08
C VAL A 291 -10.19 11.31 -4.36
N SER A 292 -11.35 11.97 -4.27
CA SER A 292 -12.51 11.37 -3.60
C SER A 292 -13.52 10.81 -4.61
N PRO A 293 -13.91 9.54 -4.48
CA PRO A 293 -14.97 8.96 -5.31
C PRO A 293 -16.39 9.37 -4.86
N ILE A 294 -16.54 9.96 -3.67
CA ILE A 294 -17.86 10.19 -3.05
C ILE A 294 -18.07 11.59 -2.49
N THR A 295 -17.01 12.27 -2.02
CA THR A 295 -17.14 13.64 -1.50
C THR A 295 -16.69 14.67 -2.53
N ALA A 296 -17.40 15.80 -2.57
CA ALA A 296 -16.99 16.94 -3.38
C ALA A 296 -15.68 17.54 -2.86
N ASP A 297 -14.95 18.26 -3.72
CA ASP A 297 -13.89 19.16 -3.26
C ASP A 297 -14.56 20.37 -2.56
N HIS A 298 -14.55 20.40 -1.23
CA HIS A 298 -15.14 21.51 -0.49
C HIS A 298 -14.32 22.81 -0.58
N VAL A 299 -13.08 22.74 -1.06
CA VAL A 299 -12.21 23.91 -1.29
C VAL A 299 -12.48 24.50 -2.68
N ASN A 300 -12.69 23.66 -3.69
CA ASN A 300 -13.02 24.04 -5.07
C ASN A 300 -14.31 23.33 -5.55
N PRO A 301 -15.48 23.61 -4.96
CA PRO A 301 -16.72 22.88 -5.23
C PRO A 301 -17.19 22.95 -6.69
N GLU A 302 -16.75 23.96 -7.43
CA GLU A 302 -17.02 24.14 -8.85
C GLU A 302 -16.15 23.26 -9.79
N ARG A 303 -15.13 22.58 -9.25
CA ARG A 303 -14.21 21.71 -9.99
C ARG A 303 -14.25 20.28 -9.41
N PRO A 304 -15.16 19.40 -9.88
CA PRO A 304 -15.28 18.05 -9.34
C PRO A 304 -14.04 17.19 -9.63
N TRP A 305 -13.82 16.19 -8.79
CA TRP A 305 -12.75 15.21 -9.00
C TRP A 305 -12.94 14.44 -10.32
N PRO A 306 -11.87 14.18 -11.08
CA PRO A 306 -11.92 13.23 -12.18
C PRO A 306 -12.28 11.83 -11.67
N ALA A 307 -12.98 11.06 -12.49
CA ALA A 307 -13.22 9.65 -12.20
C ALA A 307 -11.89 8.85 -12.20
N LEU A 308 -11.80 7.81 -11.37
CA LEU A 308 -10.59 6.98 -11.26
C LEU A 308 -10.20 6.34 -12.59
N ASP A 309 -11.18 5.84 -13.36
CA ASP A 309 -10.95 5.28 -14.70
C ASP A 309 -10.27 6.30 -15.62
N ARG A 310 -10.68 7.57 -15.52
CA ARG A 310 -10.09 8.64 -16.33
C ARG A 310 -8.66 8.98 -15.90
N LEU A 311 -8.37 8.92 -14.60
CA LEU A 311 -7.00 9.07 -14.09
C LEU A 311 -6.10 7.94 -14.56
N ALA A 312 -6.60 6.69 -14.50
CA ALA A 312 -5.89 5.52 -15.00
C ALA A 312 -5.60 5.65 -16.50
N GLU A 313 -6.61 5.93 -17.32
CA GLU A 313 -6.48 6.12 -18.77
C GLU A 313 -5.40 7.18 -19.12
N VAL A 314 -5.44 8.35 -18.48
CA VAL A 314 -4.48 9.44 -18.79
C VAL A 314 -3.07 9.08 -18.32
N THR A 315 -2.95 8.44 -17.16
CA THR A 315 -1.67 7.99 -16.62
C THR A 315 -1.03 6.92 -17.53
N GLU A 316 -1.80 5.91 -17.91
CA GLU A 316 -1.34 4.82 -18.77
C GLU A 316 -1.06 5.27 -20.20
N ALA A 317 -1.85 6.19 -20.75
CA ALA A 317 -1.59 6.78 -22.07
C ALA A 317 -0.24 7.54 -22.12
N ALA A 318 0.24 8.03 -20.97
CA ALA A 318 1.56 8.65 -20.83
C ALA A 318 2.69 7.65 -20.50
N GLY A 319 2.41 6.33 -20.51
CA GLY A 319 3.38 5.28 -20.21
C GLY A 319 3.72 5.17 -18.72
N HIS A 320 2.77 5.51 -17.85
CA HIS A 320 2.89 5.38 -16.40
C HIS A 320 1.88 4.35 -15.85
N VAL A 321 2.04 3.97 -14.58
CA VAL A 321 1.10 3.12 -13.86
C VAL A 321 0.52 3.88 -12.67
N LEU A 322 -0.81 3.88 -12.56
CA LEU A 322 -1.51 4.49 -11.43
C LEU A 322 -1.54 3.53 -10.24
N ALA A 323 -1.18 4.00 -9.05
CA ALA A 323 -1.23 3.21 -7.82
C ALA A 323 -1.91 3.99 -6.67
N PRO A 324 -2.83 3.35 -5.91
CA PRO A 324 -3.36 3.96 -4.70
C PRO A 324 -2.30 4.00 -3.60
N ARG A 325 -2.15 5.14 -2.94
CA ARG A 325 -1.32 5.30 -1.74
C ARG A 325 -2.16 5.58 -0.51
N LEU A 326 -1.50 5.55 0.64
CA LEU A 326 -2.06 6.06 1.89
C LEU A 326 -1.82 7.57 1.99
N THR A 327 -2.31 8.17 3.08
CA THR A 327 -1.99 9.56 3.41
C THR A 327 -0.54 9.75 3.90
N ILE A 328 0.12 8.65 4.25
CA ILE A 328 1.56 8.57 4.53
C ILE A 328 2.23 7.83 3.37
N TYR A 329 3.35 8.34 2.86
CA TYR A 329 4.05 7.75 1.73
C TYR A 329 4.93 6.54 2.13
N PRO A 330 5.24 5.63 1.18
CA PRO A 330 6.11 4.46 1.38
C PRO A 330 7.39 4.74 2.18
N GLU A 331 8.13 5.79 1.83
CA GLU A 331 9.40 6.18 2.44
C GLU A 331 9.29 6.42 3.95
N PHE A 332 8.11 6.83 4.41
CA PHE A 332 7.79 7.14 5.80
C PHE A 332 7.09 5.97 6.49
N ALA A 333 6.16 5.30 5.80
CA ALA A 333 5.41 4.15 6.31
C ALA A 333 6.32 2.96 6.63
N LEU A 334 7.38 2.77 5.84
CA LEU A 334 8.40 1.73 6.03
C LEU A 334 9.45 2.10 7.11
N GLN A 335 9.36 3.28 7.72
CA GLN A 335 10.18 3.71 8.86
C GLN A 335 9.29 4.07 10.08
N PRO A 336 8.45 3.13 10.56
CA PRO A 336 7.40 3.42 11.54
C PRO A 336 7.94 3.81 12.92
N GLU A 337 9.16 3.41 13.28
CA GLU A 337 9.82 3.81 14.53
C GLU A 337 10.17 5.29 14.55
N ARG A 338 10.46 5.87 13.39
CA ARG A 338 10.85 7.28 13.25
C ARG A 338 9.64 8.18 13.10
N PHE A 339 8.75 7.85 12.16
CA PHE A 339 7.74 8.79 11.70
C PHE A 339 6.36 8.59 12.32
N LEU A 340 6.06 7.40 12.86
CA LEU A 340 4.74 7.10 13.41
C LEU A 340 4.77 7.08 14.94
N ASP A 341 3.63 7.43 15.53
CA ASP A 341 3.35 7.10 16.92
C ASP A 341 3.06 5.61 17.04
N ASP A 342 3.41 4.99 18.17
CA ASP A 342 3.14 3.57 18.42
C ASP A 342 1.65 3.23 18.18
N ALA A 343 0.74 4.16 18.52
CA ALA A 343 -0.69 3.99 18.32
C ALA A 343 -1.12 3.96 16.84
N MET A 344 -0.31 4.49 15.92
CA MET A 344 -0.61 4.55 14.49
C MET A 344 0.03 3.42 13.67
N ARG A 345 1.07 2.75 14.19
CA ARG A 345 1.83 1.74 13.44
C ARG A 345 0.96 0.61 12.90
N PHE A 346 0.08 0.06 13.74
CA PHE A 346 -0.81 -1.02 13.31
C PHE A 346 -1.80 -0.55 12.23
N ALA A 347 -2.43 0.62 12.43
CA ALA A 347 -3.44 1.13 11.50
C ALA A 347 -2.84 1.38 10.10
N VAL A 348 -1.60 1.89 10.04
CA VAL A 348 -0.85 2.07 8.79
C VAL A 348 -0.50 0.71 8.18
N LEU A 349 0.14 -0.19 8.93
CA LEU A 349 0.53 -1.52 8.44
C LEU A 349 -0.66 -2.36 7.91
N ASP A 350 -1.81 -2.26 8.58
CA ASP A 350 -3.05 -2.93 8.18
C ASP A 350 -3.55 -2.48 6.80
N ARG A 351 -3.26 -1.23 6.41
CA ARG A 351 -3.64 -0.65 5.12
C ARG A 351 -2.54 -0.62 4.08
N SER A 352 -1.30 -0.82 4.50
CA SER A 352 -0.15 -0.88 3.63
C SER A 352 -0.03 -2.25 2.94
N ASP A 353 0.34 -2.25 1.67
CA ASP A 353 0.94 -3.41 1.02
C ASP A 353 2.42 -3.55 1.43
N ALA A 354 3.13 -4.50 0.82
CA ALA A 354 4.54 -4.76 1.13
C ALA A 354 5.48 -3.60 0.75
N GLU A 355 5.04 -2.67 -0.10
CA GLU A 355 5.78 -1.48 -0.51
C GLU A 355 5.37 -0.24 0.29
N GLY A 356 4.44 -0.34 1.25
CA GLY A 356 3.92 0.80 1.99
C GLY A 356 2.84 1.59 1.26
N LEU A 357 2.41 1.17 0.07
CA LEU A 357 1.30 1.75 -0.69
C LEU A 357 -0.05 1.30 -0.12
N GLY A 358 -1.15 1.93 -0.55
CA GLY A 358 -2.47 1.51 -0.12
C GLY A 358 -2.84 0.18 -0.75
N ARG A 359 -3.32 -0.78 0.05
CA ARG A 359 -3.78 -2.06 -0.50
C ARG A 359 -4.89 -1.83 -1.53
N ASP A 360 -4.74 -2.46 -2.69
CA ASP A 360 -5.78 -2.50 -3.70
C ASP A 360 -7.05 -3.16 -3.11
N ARG A 361 -8.19 -2.52 -3.32
CA ARG A 361 -9.50 -3.14 -3.08
C ARG A 361 -10.09 -3.54 -4.41
N ASP A 362 -10.72 -4.71 -4.43
CA ASP A 362 -11.50 -5.11 -5.59
C ASP A 362 -12.74 -4.22 -5.70
N THR A 363 -12.65 -3.20 -6.56
CA THR A 363 -13.75 -2.29 -6.88
C THR A 363 -14.84 -2.94 -7.72
N ALA A 364 -14.60 -4.14 -8.29
CA ALA A 364 -15.62 -4.89 -9.03
C ALA A 364 -16.67 -5.52 -8.12
N SER A 365 -16.35 -5.74 -6.84
CA SER A 365 -17.32 -6.12 -5.82
C SER A 365 -18.05 -4.88 -5.28
N ALA A 366 -19.09 -4.45 -6.00
CA ALA A 366 -19.96 -3.32 -5.62
C ALA A 366 -20.80 -3.57 -4.34
N GLU A 367 -20.42 -4.53 -3.50
CA GLU A 367 -21.05 -4.77 -2.21
C GLU A 367 -20.39 -3.91 -1.14
N ALA A 368 -21.20 -3.08 -0.46
CA ALA A 368 -20.78 -2.27 0.67
C ALA A 368 -20.12 -3.17 1.73
N GLY A 369 -18.80 -3.02 1.91
CA GLY A 369 -18.00 -3.87 2.79
C GLY A 369 -16.98 -4.76 2.07
N ALA A 370 -16.75 -4.57 0.76
CA ALA A 370 -15.69 -5.22 -0.02
C ALA A 370 -14.41 -5.39 0.82
N GLN A 371 -14.13 -6.64 1.19
CA GLN A 371 -12.98 -7.00 2.01
C GLN A 371 -11.72 -6.67 1.20
N VAL A 372 -10.76 -6.01 1.84
CA VAL A 372 -9.42 -5.86 1.27
C VAL A 372 -8.88 -7.27 1.07
N TRP A 373 -8.58 -7.66 -0.16
CA TRP A 373 -7.98 -8.96 -0.40
C TRP A 373 -6.55 -8.97 0.16
N TYR A 374 -6.24 -10.03 0.89
CA TYR A 374 -4.89 -10.37 1.31
C TYR A 374 -4.80 -11.89 1.47
N SER A 375 -3.59 -12.43 1.45
CA SER A 375 -3.38 -13.85 1.67
C SER A 375 -4.00 -14.32 2.99
N GLY A 376 -5.04 -15.15 2.90
CA GLY A 376 -5.79 -15.66 4.06
C GLY A 376 -7.11 -14.95 4.36
N ALA A 377 -7.48 -13.93 3.59
CA ALA A 377 -8.81 -13.34 3.64
C ALA A 377 -9.88 -14.33 3.13
N ASP A 378 -11.10 -14.24 3.67
CA ASP A 378 -12.27 -15.05 3.26
C ASP A 378 -13.05 -14.32 2.15
N CYS A 379 -12.33 -13.88 1.12
CA CYS A 379 -12.88 -13.17 -0.04
C CYS A 379 -12.20 -13.63 -1.33
N GLU A 380 -12.85 -13.41 -2.47
CA GLU A 380 -12.26 -13.73 -3.77
C GLU A 380 -11.04 -12.84 -4.06
N PRO A 381 -9.98 -13.39 -4.68
CA PRO A 381 -8.86 -12.58 -5.15
C PRO A 381 -9.29 -11.62 -6.27
N PRO A 382 -8.70 -10.42 -6.34
CA PRO A 382 -8.98 -9.49 -7.43
C PRO A 382 -8.58 -10.13 -8.76
N THR A 383 -9.39 -9.90 -9.79
CA THR A 383 -9.08 -10.36 -11.15
C THR A 383 -8.10 -9.37 -11.80
N ILE A 384 -6.80 -9.65 -11.67
CA ILE A 384 -5.72 -8.79 -12.21
C ILE A 384 -5.54 -8.98 -13.73
N ILE A 385 -5.86 -10.19 -14.22
CA ILE A 385 -5.79 -10.52 -15.64
C ILE A 385 -7.20 -10.96 -16.05
N GLU A 386 -7.86 -10.16 -16.90
CA GLU A 386 -9.13 -10.57 -17.50
C GLU A 386 -8.93 -11.90 -18.23
N THR A 387 -9.50 -12.95 -17.65
CA THR A 387 -9.62 -14.25 -18.29
C THR A 387 -11.07 -14.38 -18.75
N SER A 388 -11.27 -14.75 -20.02
CA SER A 388 -12.62 -14.97 -20.54
C SER A 388 -13.34 -16.02 -19.68
N THR A 389 -14.39 -15.61 -18.99
CA THR A 389 -15.08 -16.41 -17.97
C THR A 389 -15.69 -17.70 -18.52
N VAL A 390 -15.54 -18.78 -17.75
CA VAL A 390 -16.23 -20.06 -17.90
C VAL A 390 -17.76 -19.83 -17.93
N THR A 391 -18.43 -20.27 -18.99
CA THR A 391 -19.90 -20.34 -18.98
C THR A 391 -20.35 -21.48 -18.05
N ALA A 392 -21.48 -21.31 -17.37
CA ALA A 392 -22.06 -22.22 -16.37
C ALA A 392 -22.43 -23.65 -16.86
N ARG A 393 -21.86 -24.11 -17.98
CA ARG A 393 -22.07 -25.45 -18.56
C ARG A 393 -20.76 -26.17 -18.86
N GLY A 394 -19.85 -26.27 -17.88
CA GLY A 394 -18.84 -27.35 -17.82
C GLY A 394 -17.94 -27.59 -19.03
N SER A 395 -17.89 -26.69 -20.02
CA SER A 395 -16.89 -26.74 -21.09
C SER A 395 -15.70 -25.93 -20.63
N LEU A 396 -14.53 -26.57 -20.58
CA LEU A 396 -13.23 -25.91 -20.45
C LEU A 396 -13.10 -24.85 -21.55
N ALA A 397 -13.48 -23.62 -21.24
CA ALA A 397 -13.12 -22.47 -22.04
C ALA A 397 -11.61 -22.32 -21.88
N ARG A 398 -10.88 -22.30 -23.00
CA ARG A 398 -9.44 -22.04 -23.00
C ARG A 398 -9.20 -20.71 -22.29
N LEU A 399 -8.50 -20.77 -21.16
CA LEU A 399 -7.99 -19.62 -20.44
C LEU A 399 -7.11 -18.83 -21.42
N HIS A 400 -7.63 -17.76 -22.00
CA HIS A 400 -6.83 -16.79 -22.73
C HIS A 400 -6.70 -15.58 -21.82
N ILE A 401 -5.46 -15.18 -21.56
CA ILE A 401 -5.13 -13.81 -21.15
C ILE A 401 -5.77 -12.90 -22.21
N ALA A 402 -6.66 -12.00 -21.80
CA ALA A 402 -7.39 -11.13 -22.73
C ALA A 402 -6.43 -10.51 -23.76
N THR A 403 -6.69 -10.74 -25.05
CA THR A 403 -5.91 -10.23 -26.18
C THR A 403 -6.19 -8.76 -26.46
N GLY A 404 -6.40 -7.95 -25.41
CA GLY A 404 -6.50 -6.49 -25.55
C GLY A 404 -5.23 -5.92 -26.16
N GLU A 405 -5.33 -4.72 -26.75
CA GLU A 405 -4.19 -4.01 -27.33
C GLU A 405 -3.01 -3.99 -26.33
N ARG A 406 -1.82 -4.32 -26.83
CA ARG A 406 -0.61 -4.35 -26.03
C ARG A 406 -0.18 -2.91 -25.77
N THR A 407 -0.40 -2.43 -24.54
CA THR A 407 0.23 -1.18 -24.10
C THR A 407 1.73 -1.46 -23.90
N PRO A 408 2.63 -0.77 -24.63
CA PRO A 408 4.06 -0.89 -24.40
C PRO A 408 4.39 -0.45 -22.97
N ILE A 409 5.10 -1.30 -22.21
CA ILE A 409 5.63 -0.92 -20.90
C ILE A 409 7.02 -0.28 -21.04
N ARG A 410 7.41 0.56 -20.08
CA ARG A 410 8.72 1.21 -20.02
C ARG A 410 9.32 1.10 -18.62
N GLY A 411 10.57 1.54 -18.45
CA GLY A 411 11.24 1.54 -17.15
C GLY A 411 11.83 0.19 -16.77
N LYS A 412 12.18 0.03 -15.48
CA LYS A 412 12.99 -1.09 -14.98
C LYS A 412 12.36 -2.47 -15.25
N VAL A 413 11.04 -2.61 -15.11
CA VAL A 413 10.38 -3.89 -15.41
C VAL A 413 10.57 -4.26 -16.89
N ALA A 414 10.43 -3.30 -17.81
CA ALA A 414 10.65 -3.55 -19.23
C ALA A 414 12.11 -3.95 -19.51
N GLU A 415 13.08 -3.27 -18.89
CA GLU A 415 14.51 -3.60 -19.01
C GLU A 415 14.81 -5.03 -18.54
N VAL A 416 14.27 -5.44 -17.38
CA VAL A 416 14.43 -6.80 -16.84
C VAL A 416 13.83 -7.84 -17.81
N LEU A 417 12.63 -7.59 -18.33
CA LEU A 417 11.97 -8.53 -19.25
C LEU A 417 12.72 -8.68 -20.58
N GLU A 418 13.34 -7.61 -21.09
CA GLU A 418 14.19 -7.70 -22.28
C GLU A 418 15.49 -8.48 -22.02
N GLY A 419 16.12 -8.30 -20.84
CA GLY A 419 17.26 -9.12 -20.42
C GLY A 419 16.90 -10.60 -20.32
N VAL A 420 15.75 -10.93 -19.71
CA VAL A 420 15.24 -12.30 -19.63
C VAL A 420 15.03 -12.92 -21.01
N ARG A 421 14.44 -12.18 -21.96
CA ARG A 421 14.28 -12.63 -23.36
C ARG A 421 15.61 -12.82 -24.08
N ALA A 422 16.63 -12.06 -23.70
CA ALA A 422 17.99 -12.23 -24.20
C ALA A 422 18.73 -13.43 -23.56
N GLY A 423 18.11 -14.12 -22.60
CA GLY A 423 18.68 -15.27 -21.89
C GLY A 423 19.51 -14.90 -20.66
N GLU A 424 19.34 -13.70 -20.12
CA GLU A 424 19.99 -13.28 -18.88
C GLU A 424 19.27 -13.89 -17.66
N GLU A 425 20.04 -14.31 -16.65
CA GLU A 425 19.50 -14.78 -15.37
C GLU A 425 19.11 -13.59 -14.48
N VAL A 426 17.94 -13.66 -13.85
CA VAL A 426 17.47 -12.63 -12.92
C VAL A 426 18.18 -12.73 -11.57
N GLY A 427 18.78 -11.63 -11.12
CA GLY A 427 19.32 -11.48 -9.78
C GLY A 427 18.27 -11.01 -8.78
N GLU A 428 18.70 -10.73 -7.55
CA GLU A 428 17.82 -10.28 -6.46
C GLU A 428 17.15 -8.94 -6.79
N ASP A 429 17.90 -7.96 -7.30
CA ASP A 429 17.39 -6.63 -7.65
C ASP A 429 16.36 -6.69 -8.78
N GLU A 430 16.59 -7.55 -9.78
CA GLU A 430 15.64 -7.79 -10.87
C GLU A 430 14.36 -8.47 -10.36
N ILE A 431 14.48 -9.46 -9.47
CA ILE A 431 13.33 -10.12 -8.84
C ILE A 431 12.50 -9.12 -8.03
N VAL A 432 13.14 -8.29 -7.21
CA VAL A 432 12.45 -7.22 -6.44
C VAL A 432 11.75 -6.24 -7.39
N THR A 433 12.40 -5.87 -8.49
CA THR A 433 11.80 -5.04 -9.54
C THR A 433 10.54 -5.68 -10.12
N LEU A 434 10.58 -6.97 -10.44
CA LEU A 434 9.41 -7.70 -10.96
C LEU A 434 8.26 -7.79 -9.94
N PHE A 435 8.57 -7.93 -8.64
CA PHE A 435 7.55 -7.89 -7.58
C PHE A 435 6.90 -6.52 -7.39
N SER A 436 7.56 -5.43 -7.79
CA SER A 436 7.01 -4.07 -7.74
C SER A 436 6.04 -3.74 -8.89
N ALA A 437 5.93 -4.64 -9.88
CA ALA A 437 5.11 -4.43 -11.06
C ALA A 437 3.62 -4.21 -10.71
N ARG A 438 2.98 -3.29 -11.45
CA ARG A 438 1.56 -2.95 -11.31
C ARG A 438 0.92 -2.77 -12.69
N GLY A 439 -0.41 -2.88 -12.76
CA GLY A 439 -1.18 -2.62 -13.98
C GLY A 439 -0.66 -3.40 -15.21
N PRO A 440 -0.39 -2.74 -16.35
CA PRO A 440 0.09 -3.39 -17.58
C PRO A 440 1.39 -4.19 -17.42
N GLU A 441 2.24 -3.84 -16.46
CA GLU A 441 3.51 -4.52 -16.19
C GLU A 441 3.29 -5.97 -15.73
N VAL A 442 2.25 -6.23 -14.92
CA VAL A 442 1.93 -7.58 -14.43
C VAL A 442 1.57 -8.50 -15.59
N ARG A 443 0.80 -7.99 -16.56
CA ARG A 443 0.46 -8.72 -17.78
C ARG A 443 1.71 -9.02 -18.61
N ALA A 444 2.61 -8.06 -18.76
CA ALA A 444 3.86 -8.26 -19.50
C ALA A 444 4.74 -9.35 -18.86
N ILE A 445 4.83 -9.39 -17.53
CA ILE A 445 5.54 -10.45 -16.80
C ILE A 445 4.89 -11.82 -17.05
N ALA A 446 3.56 -11.91 -16.93
CA ALA A 446 2.83 -13.15 -17.16
C ALA A 446 2.99 -13.67 -18.61
N GLU A 447 3.00 -12.78 -19.60
CA GLU A 447 3.22 -13.12 -21.00
C GLU A 447 4.65 -13.68 -21.23
N VAL A 448 5.69 -13.05 -20.66
CA VAL A 448 7.07 -13.56 -20.74
C VAL A 448 7.21 -14.90 -20.03
N ALA A 449 6.60 -15.06 -18.86
CA ALA A 449 6.62 -16.34 -18.14
C ALA A 449 5.95 -17.46 -18.96
N ASP A 450 4.84 -17.18 -19.65
CA ASP A 450 4.19 -18.14 -20.54
C ASP A 450 5.03 -18.47 -21.78
N GLU A 451 5.70 -17.46 -22.37
CA GLU A 451 6.67 -17.65 -23.46
C GLU A 451 7.78 -18.63 -23.05
N LEU A 452 8.43 -18.38 -21.92
CA LEU A 452 9.50 -19.25 -21.39
C LEU A 452 9.00 -20.66 -21.07
N ARG A 453 7.82 -20.79 -20.46
CA ARG A 453 7.20 -22.09 -20.20
C ARG A 453 6.98 -22.85 -21.51
N ARG A 454 6.43 -22.20 -22.54
CA ARG A 454 6.16 -22.82 -23.85
C ARG A 454 7.45 -23.26 -24.55
N GLU A 455 8.53 -22.49 -24.42
CA GLU A 455 9.84 -22.90 -24.93
C GLU A 455 10.41 -24.12 -24.19
N ALA A 456 10.23 -24.18 -22.88
CA ALA A 456 10.76 -25.26 -22.05
C ALA A 456 9.98 -26.59 -22.20
N VAL A 457 8.64 -26.55 -22.21
CA VAL A 457 7.80 -27.76 -22.13
C VAL A 457 6.67 -27.83 -23.17
N GLY A 458 6.50 -26.82 -24.02
CA GLY A 458 5.42 -26.76 -25.00
C GLY A 458 4.04 -26.48 -24.40
N ASP A 459 2.99 -26.90 -25.11
CA ASP A 459 1.59 -26.64 -24.74
C ASP A 459 1.01 -27.67 -23.76
N ASP A 460 1.68 -28.80 -23.56
CA ASP A 460 1.20 -29.89 -22.72
C ASP A 460 1.33 -29.52 -21.23
N VAL A 461 0.20 -29.45 -20.52
CA VAL A 461 0.15 -29.27 -19.07
C VAL A 461 -0.11 -30.62 -18.41
N THR A 462 0.77 -31.02 -17.49
CA THR A 462 0.69 -32.32 -16.79
C THR A 462 0.16 -32.16 -15.37
N TRP A 463 -0.45 -33.21 -14.84
CA TRP A 463 -0.91 -33.30 -13.45
C TRP A 463 -0.73 -34.73 -12.94
N VAL A 464 -0.67 -34.89 -11.61
CA VAL A 464 -0.55 -36.20 -10.96
C VAL A 464 -1.84 -36.53 -10.23
N SER A 465 -2.41 -37.71 -10.48
CA SER A 465 -3.52 -38.23 -9.68
C SER A 465 -2.97 -38.76 -8.36
N ASN A 466 -3.11 -37.94 -7.31
CA ASN A 466 -2.47 -38.16 -6.02
C ASN A 466 -3.51 -38.40 -4.90
N ARG A 467 -3.16 -39.24 -3.93
CA ARG A 467 -3.81 -39.26 -2.61
C ARG A 467 -2.83 -38.81 -1.52
N ASN A 468 -3.17 -37.72 -0.83
CA ASN A 468 -2.51 -37.32 0.42
C ASN A 468 -2.91 -38.29 1.55
N ILE A 469 -1.92 -38.88 2.21
CA ILE A 469 -2.10 -39.74 3.39
C ILE A 469 -1.34 -39.13 4.54
N ASN A 470 -2.08 -38.38 5.37
CA ASN A 470 -1.54 -37.86 6.61
C ASN A 470 -1.65 -38.91 7.71
N TYR A 471 -0.57 -39.66 7.96
CA TYR A 471 -0.61 -40.84 8.83
C TYR A 471 -0.60 -40.53 10.33
N THR A 472 -0.14 -39.33 10.74
CA THR A 472 -0.35 -38.84 12.11
C THR A 472 -0.33 -37.32 12.15
N ASN A 473 -1.11 -36.73 13.06
CA ASN A 473 -1.04 -35.31 13.39
C ASN A 473 -0.33 -35.03 14.73
N VAL A 474 0.25 -36.05 15.37
CA VAL A 474 1.03 -35.90 16.60
C VAL A 474 2.42 -35.42 16.24
N CYS A 475 2.84 -34.28 16.79
CA CYS A 475 4.13 -33.67 16.48
C CYS A 475 4.79 -33.10 17.74
N THR A 476 6.11 -33.27 17.86
CA THR A 476 6.92 -32.65 18.92
C THR A 476 7.27 -31.19 18.64
N PHE A 477 7.22 -30.74 17.37
CA PHE A 477 7.59 -29.38 16.99
C PHE A 477 6.48 -28.36 17.31
N LYS A 478 6.90 -27.14 17.68
CA LYS A 478 6.00 -26.05 18.12
C LYS A 478 5.99 -24.90 17.12
N CYS A 479 5.53 -25.18 15.91
CA CYS A 479 5.36 -24.16 14.87
C CYS A 479 4.16 -23.25 15.20
N LYS A 480 4.37 -21.93 15.25
CA LYS A 480 3.32 -20.95 15.59
C LYS A 480 2.17 -20.88 14.58
N PHE A 481 2.44 -21.25 13.33
CA PHE A 481 1.49 -21.21 12.22
C PHE A 481 0.82 -22.56 11.90
N CYS A 482 1.20 -23.65 12.56
CA CYS A 482 0.73 -24.98 12.16
C CYS A 482 -0.74 -25.21 12.57
N GLY A 483 -1.62 -25.39 11.58
CA GLY A 483 -3.00 -25.82 11.78
C GLY A 483 -3.18 -27.33 11.96
N PHE A 484 -2.18 -28.12 11.52
CA PHE A 484 -2.25 -29.58 11.45
C PHE A 484 -1.90 -30.27 12.76
N SER A 485 -0.77 -29.89 13.39
CA SER A 485 -0.23 -30.63 14.53
C SER A 485 -1.07 -30.50 15.81
N LYS A 486 -1.09 -31.56 16.61
CA LYS A 486 -1.62 -31.60 17.97
C LYS A 486 -0.47 -31.94 18.92
N GLY A 487 -0.13 -31.01 19.81
CA GLY A 487 0.85 -31.24 20.87
C GLY A 487 0.31 -32.14 21.99
N PRO A 488 1.10 -32.41 23.05
CA PRO A 488 0.62 -33.10 24.24
C PRO A 488 -0.61 -32.39 24.83
N LEU A 489 -1.53 -33.17 25.42
CA LEU A 489 -2.90 -32.85 25.88
C LEU A 489 -3.16 -31.52 26.63
N SER A 490 -2.14 -30.74 27.02
CA SER A 490 -2.28 -29.50 27.78
C SER A 490 -2.69 -28.26 26.95
N LEU A 491 -2.94 -28.40 25.63
CA LEU A 491 -3.25 -27.30 24.70
C LEU A 491 -4.62 -27.48 23.97
N ASN A 492 -5.53 -28.29 24.53
CA ASN A 492 -6.77 -28.73 23.87
C ASN A 492 -7.76 -27.60 23.53
N LEU A 493 -7.62 -27.03 22.34
CA LEU A 493 -8.67 -26.29 21.61
C LEU A 493 -8.98 -26.90 20.23
N ARG A 494 -8.30 -27.99 19.80
CA ARG A 494 -8.26 -28.40 18.38
C ARG A 494 -8.53 -29.90 18.10
N GLY A 495 -9.36 -30.57 18.91
CA GLY A 495 -9.78 -31.98 18.67
C GLY A 495 -8.75 -33.06 19.06
N THR A 496 -9.14 -34.33 18.92
CA THR A 496 -8.35 -35.50 19.35
C THR A 496 -7.19 -35.81 18.38
N PRO A 497 -5.96 -36.07 18.84
CA PRO A 497 -4.87 -36.53 17.98
C PRO A 497 -5.16 -37.91 17.39
N TYR A 498 -4.61 -38.21 16.23
CA TYR A 498 -4.73 -39.51 15.58
C TYR A 498 -3.38 -40.03 15.08
N ASN A 499 -3.29 -41.35 14.97
CA ASN A 499 -2.16 -42.07 14.41
C ASN A 499 -2.69 -43.31 13.69
N LEU A 500 -2.53 -43.35 12.37
CA LEU A 500 -2.95 -44.48 11.54
C LEU A 500 -2.01 -45.66 11.75
N THR A 501 -2.57 -46.87 11.72
CA THR A 501 -1.83 -48.13 11.67
C THR A 501 -1.25 -48.38 10.27
N LEU A 502 -0.28 -49.28 10.15
CA LEU A 502 0.31 -49.64 8.85
C LEU A 502 -0.73 -50.26 7.91
N GLU A 503 -1.66 -51.04 8.46
CA GLU A 503 -2.78 -51.64 7.76
C GLU A 503 -3.73 -50.56 7.22
N GLU A 504 -4.09 -49.57 8.05
CA GLU A 504 -4.93 -48.43 7.63
C GLU A 504 -4.28 -47.56 6.55
N ILE A 505 -2.94 -47.47 6.55
CA ILE A 505 -2.18 -46.79 5.49
C ILE A 505 -2.28 -47.62 4.20
N ALA A 506 -2.01 -48.93 4.27
CA ALA A 506 -2.08 -49.84 3.12
C ALA A 506 -3.47 -49.85 2.47
N GLU A 507 -4.53 -49.92 3.28
CA GLU A 507 -5.93 -49.86 2.82
C GLU A 507 -6.20 -48.57 2.03
N ARG A 508 -5.75 -47.42 2.53
CA ARG A 508 -5.90 -46.12 1.84
C ARG A 508 -5.14 -46.06 0.51
N VAL A 509 -3.99 -46.74 0.38
CA VAL A 509 -3.23 -46.82 -0.88
C VAL A 509 -3.96 -47.70 -1.89
N VAL A 510 -4.48 -48.86 -1.45
CA VAL A 510 -5.29 -49.75 -2.30
C VAL A 510 -6.54 -49.02 -2.78
N GLU A 511 -7.23 -48.31 -1.89
CA GLU A 511 -8.38 -47.48 -2.22
C GLU A 511 -7.99 -46.38 -3.23
N ALA A 512 -6.87 -45.68 -3.04
CA ALA A 512 -6.35 -44.69 -3.98
C ALA A 512 -6.15 -45.28 -5.38
N LYS A 513 -5.53 -46.46 -5.45
CA LYS A 513 -5.28 -47.16 -6.71
C LYS A 513 -6.59 -47.54 -7.42
N GLN A 514 -7.58 -48.02 -6.67
CA GLN A 514 -8.90 -48.34 -7.21
C GLN A 514 -9.62 -47.12 -7.79
N LEU A 515 -9.36 -45.93 -7.24
CA LEU A 515 -9.87 -44.65 -7.74
C LEU A 515 -9.02 -44.06 -8.89
N GLY A 516 -7.95 -44.74 -9.31
CA GLY A 516 -7.10 -44.33 -10.43
C GLY A 516 -5.90 -43.46 -10.05
N ALA A 517 -5.57 -43.33 -8.76
CA ALA A 517 -4.38 -42.61 -8.34
C ALA A 517 -3.11 -43.32 -8.85
N THR A 518 -2.13 -42.52 -9.26
CA THR A 518 -0.79 -42.94 -9.71
C THR A 518 0.28 -42.63 -8.66
N GLU A 519 -0.03 -41.77 -7.70
CA GLU A 519 0.87 -41.37 -6.62
C GLU A 519 0.15 -41.35 -5.26
N VAL A 520 0.90 -41.64 -4.20
CA VAL A 520 0.51 -41.29 -2.82
C VAL A 520 1.54 -40.33 -2.23
N CYS A 521 1.06 -39.31 -1.52
CA CYS A 521 1.88 -38.38 -0.74
C CYS A 521 1.80 -38.71 0.75
N LEU A 522 2.91 -39.13 1.37
CA LEU A 522 2.99 -39.49 2.79
C LEU A 522 3.57 -38.34 3.60
N GLN A 523 2.80 -37.78 4.54
CA GLN A 523 3.25 -36.68 5.41
C GLN A 523 2.67 -36.81 6.82
N GLY A 524 3.48 -36.68 7.86
CA GLY A 524 3.04 -36.77 9.25
C GLY A 524 3.66 -35.71 10.15
N GLY A 525 3.19 -35.67 11.39
CA GLY A 525 3.90 -34.99 12.47
C GLY A 525 5.12 -35.77 12.93
N ILE A 526 6.10 -35.08 13.51
CA ILE A 526 7.28 -35.68 14.14
C ILE A 526 6.84 -36.36 15.45
N HIS A 527 6.37 -37.61 15.35
CA HIS A 527 5.82 -38.33 16.49
C HIS A 527 6.92 -38.72 17.49
N PRO A 528 6.75 -38.52 18.81
CA PRO A 528 7.80 -38.77 19.81
C PRO A 528 8.20 -40.23 19.98
N LYS A 529 7.34 -41.18 19.54
CA LYS A 529 7.57 -42.63 19.66
C LYS A 529 8.07 -43.31 18.38
N PHE A 530 8.16 -42.61 17.26
CA PHE A 530 8.69 -43.22 16.03
C PHE A 530 10.21 -43.27 16.12
N ASP A 531 10.82 -44.38 15.73
CA ASP A 531 12.24 -44.43 15.38
C ASP A 531 12.40 -44.10 13.88
N GLY A 532 13.63 -44.16 13.36
CA GLY A 532 13.86 -43.97 11.93
C GLY A 532 13.35 -45.13 11.08
N ASP A 533 13.25 -46.34 11.63
CA ASP A 533 12.79 -47.51 10.88
C ASP A 533 11.27 -47.53 10.67
N TYR A 534 10.49 -46.78 11.45
CA TYR A 534 9.06 -46.58 11.21
C TYR A 534 8.77 -46.05 9.79
N TYR A 535 9.49 -45.03 9.32
CA TYR A 535 9.25 -44.46 7.98
C TYR A 535 9.63 -45.45 6.86
N LEU A 536 10.64 -46.30 7.09
CA LEU A 536 10.98 -47.41 6.19
C LEU A 536 9.86 -48.47 6.17
N ALA A 537 9.27 -48.79 7.32
CA ALA A 537 8.15 -49.72 7.41
C ALA A 537 6.90 -49.20 6.69
N VAL A 538 6.59 -47.90 6.85
CA VAL A 538 5.53 -47.23 6.08
C VAL A 538 5.80 -47.31 4.59
N THR A 539 7.03 -47.02 4.14
CA THR A 539 7.39 -47.09 2.72
C THR A 539 7.21 -48.51 2.17
N LYS A 540 7.68 -49.52 2.90
CA LYS A 540 7.56 -50.93 2.51
C LYS A 540 6.11 -51.38 2.42
N ILE A 541 5.26 -51.06 3.40
CA ILE A 541 3.86 -51.52 3.37
C ILE A 541 3.10 -50.89 2.20
N VAL A 542 3.39 -49.64 1.86
CA VAL A 542 2.81 -48.96 0.69
C VAL A 542 3.27 -49.65 -0.60
N HIS A 543 4.58 -49.94 -0.71
CA HIS A 543 5.14 -50.61 -1.88
C HIS A 543 4.65 -52.06 -2.04
N GLU A 544 4.50 -52.80 -0.94
CA GLU A 544 3.96 -54.16 -0.95
C GLU A 544 2.47 -54.20 -1.30
N ALA A 545 1.69 -53.23 -0.81
CA ALA A 545 0.26 -53.15 -1.08
C ALA A 545 -0.04 -52.81 -2.55
N VAL A 546 0.71 -51.87 -3.15
CA VAL A 546 0.57 -51.46 -4.55
C VAL A 546 1.96 -51.16 -5.15
N PRO A 547 2.66 -52.17 -5.71
CA PRO A 547 4.04 -52.00 -6.20
C PRO A 547 4.24 -50.96 -7.29
N GLU A 548 3.21 -50.70 -8.10
CA GLU A 548 3.22 -49.71 -9.17
C GLU A 548 2.89 -48.28 -8.70
N MET A 549 2.54 -48.08 -7.43
CA MET A 549 2.24 -46.75 -6.89
C MET A 549 3.52 -45.93 -6.77
N HIS A 550 3.52 -44.69 -7.27
CA HIS A 550 4.62 -43.77 -7.01
C HIS A 550 4.56 -43.29 -5.55
N ILE A 551 5.61 -43.56 -4.78
CA ILE A 551 5.68 -43.15 -3.38
C ILE A 551 6.41 -41.81 -3.31
N HIS A 552 5.64 -40.74 -3.16
CA HIS A 552 6.10 -39.41 -2.80
C HIS A 552 5.95 -39.26 -1.29
N GLY A 553 7.00 -38.99 -0.53
CA GLY A 553 6.80 -39.01 0.91
C GLY A 553 7.94 -38.54 1.77
N PHE A 554 7.55 -38.17 2.99
CA PHE A 554 8.36 -37.68 4.09
C PHE A 554 9.01 -36.33 3.79
N THR A 555 8.55 -35.31 4.51
CA THR A 555 9.16 -33.98 4.49
C THR A 555 10.64 -34.04 4.88
N ALA A 556 11.42 -33.04 4.48
CA ALA A 556 12.82 -32.93 4.86
C ALA A 556 13.05 -33.08 6.39
N PRO A 557 12.22 -32.46 7.28
CA PRO A 557 12.30 -32.72 8.71
C PRO A 557 12.06 -34.18 9.13
N GLU A 558 11.13 -34.90 8.48
CA GLU A 558 10.84 -36.31 8.82
C GLU A 558 12.01 -37.23 8.46
N VAL A 559 12.61 -37.07 7.27
CA VAL A 559 13.76 -37.89 6.87
C VAL A 559 15.01 -37.57 7.68
N THR A 560 15.23 -36.30 8.00
CA THR A 560 16.35 -35.88 8.86
C THR A 560 16.19 -36.41 10.28
N GLU A 561 14.99 -36.33 10.86
CA GLU A 561 14.71 -36.94 12.17
C GLU A 561 14.82 -38.47 12.14
N GLY A 562 14.40 -39.12 11.05
CA GLY A 562 14.58 -40.55 10.87
C GLY A 562 16.04 -40.98 10.89
N ALA A 563 16.88 -40.34 10.07
CA ALA A 563 18.32 -40.59 10.03
C ALA A 563 18.99 -40.33 11.40
N LYS A 564 18.63 -39.22 12.04
CA LYS A 564 19.16 -38.83 13.35
C LYS A 564 18.79 -39.83 14.45
N ARG A 565 17.54 -40.32 14.48
CA ARG A 565 17.08 -41.30 15.47
C ARG A 565 17.75 -42.66 15.31
N ASN A 566 18.07 -43.02 14.06
CA ASN A 566 18.86 -44.20 13.73
C ASN A 566 20.38 -43.99 13.88
N GLN A 567 20.83 -42.77 14.20
CA GLN A 567 22.25 -42.40 14.33
C GLN A 567 23.06 -42.70 13.06
N GLU A 568 22.47 -42.46 11.88
CA GLU A 568 23.10 -42.71 10.59
C GLU A 568 23.17 -41.43 9.73
N PRO A 569 24.13 -41.33 8.79
CA PRO A 569 24.20 -40.18 7.87
C PRO A 569 22.94 -40.10 6.98
N LEU A 570 22.43 -38.89 6.75
CA LEU A 570 21.21 -38.66 5.96
C LEU A 570 21.27 -39.32 4.56
N ALA A 571 22.40 -39.23 3.87
CA ALA A 571 22.58 -39.86 2.56
C ALA A 571 22.41 -41.40 2.59
N VAL A 572 22.88 -42.05 3.67
CA VAL A 572 22.72 -43.50 3.86
C VAL A 572 21.26 -43.83 4.12
N TYR A 573 20.58 -43.04 4.95
CA TYR A 573 19.16 -43.21 5.24
C TYR A 573 18.28 -43.04 3.99
N LEU A 574 18.53 -41.99 3.19
CA LEU A 574 17.80 -41.75 1.94
C LEU A 574 17.98 -42.91 0.95
N GLN A 575 19.18 -43.51 0.88
CA GLN A 575 19.41 -44.70 0.05
C GLN A 575 18.57 -45.88 0.55
N ARG A 576 18.50 -46.13 1.87
CA ARG A 576 17.62 -47.17 2.45
C ARG A 576 16.14 -46.91 2.14
N MET A 577 15.71 -45.66 2.20
CA MET A 577 14.32 -45.26 1.86
C MET A 577 14.01 -45.53 0.38
N LYS A 578 14.95 -45.19 -0.51
CA LYS A 578 14.84 -45.49 -1.95
C LYS A 578 14.74 -47.00 -2.20
N ASP A 579 15.59 -47.78 -1.53
CA ASP A 579 15.58 -49.25 -1.61
C ASP A 579 14.27 -49.85 -1.06
N ALA A 580 13.67 -49.22 -0.06
CA ALA A 580 12.39 -49.60 0.52
C ALA A 580 11.17 -49.30 -0.39
N GLY A 581 11.35 -48.47 -1.43
CA GLY A 581 10.28 -48.14 -2.39
C GLY A 581 10.05 -46.65 -2.59
N LEU A 582 10.65 -45.76 -1.80
CA LEU A 582 10.51 -44.31 -1.96
C LEU A 582 11.03 -43.88 -3.34
N ARG A 583 10.35 -42.93 -3.99
CA ARG A 583 10.73 -42.44 -5.32
C ARG A 583 11.02 -40.94 -5.36
N THR A 584 10.24 -40.13 -4.65
CA THR A 584 10.45 -38.68 -4.53
C THR A 584 10.15 -38.21 -3.11
N LEU A 585 10.73 -37.07 -2.71
CA LEU A 585 10.44 -36.41 -1.44
C LEU A 585 9.61 -35.14 -1.70
N PRO A 586 8.62 -34.80 -0.85
CA PRO A 586 7.93 -33.53 -0.92
C PRO A 586 8.85 -32.38 -0.52
N GLY A 587 8.85 -31.31 -1.33
CA GLY A 587 9.56 -30.06 -1.05
C GLY A 587 8.96 -29.23 0.09
N THR A 588 7.88 -29.70 0.72
CA THR A 588 7.29 -29.06 1.92
C THR A 588 8.33 -28.87 3.02
N ALA A 589 8.20 -27.79 3.80
CA ALA A 589 9.17 -27.25 4.77
C ALA A 589 10.34 -26.42 4.21
N ALA A 590 10.47 -26.28 2.87
CA ALA A 590 11.22 -25.21 2.20
C ALA A 590 10.53 -23.83 2.26
N GLU A 591 9.43 -23.75 3.03
CA GLU A 591 8.48 -22.63 3.10
C GLU A 591 9.17 -21.28 3.35
N ILE A 592 10.22 -21.29 4.17
CA ILE A 592 10.97 -20.12 4.60
C ILE A 592 12.43 -20.55 4.73
N LEU A 593 13.30 -20.16 3.79
CA LEU A 593 14.75 -20.39 3.86
C LEU A 593 15.49 -19.22 4.52
N ASP A 594 14.85 -18.60 5.52
CA ASP A 594 15.38 -17.52 6.35
C ASP A 594 15.43 -18.00 7.81
N ASP A 595 16.64 -18.23 8.32
CA ASP A 595 16.84 -18.76 9.66
C ASP A 595 16.42 -17.79 10.77
N GLU A 596 16.37 -16.48 10.52
CA GLU A 596 15.86 -15.51 11.48
C GLU A 596 14.35 -15.64 11.65
N VAL A 597 13.62 -15.68 10.55
CA VAL A 597 12.17 -15.89 10.57
C VAL A 597 11.83 -17.27 11.15
N ARG A 598 12.60 -18.31 10.80
CA ARG A 598 12.41 -19.66 11.37
C ARG A 598 12.61 -19.69 12.88
N ARG A 599 13.58 -18.96 13.44
CA ARG A 599 13.75 -18.85 14.91
C ARG A 599 12.50 -18.29 15.60
N VAL A 600 11.76 -17.41 14.95
CA VAL A 600 10.53 -16.83 15.49
C VAL A 600 9.35 -17.78 15.34
N LEU A 601 9.20 -18.42 14.17
CA LEU A 601 7.99 -19.16 13.79
C LEU A 601 8.05 -20.66 14.07
N CYS A 602 9.20 -21.30 13.91
CA CYS A 602 9.35 -22.75 13.89
C CYS A 602 10.78 -23.23 14.26
N ALA A 603 11.33 -22.72 15.36
CA ALA A 603 12.72 -22.98 15.79
C ALA A 603 13.12 -24.45 15.96
N ASP A 604 12.16 -25.37 16.08
CA ASP A 604 12.42 -26.81 16.18
C ASP A 604 12.65 -27.49 14.81
N LYS A 605 12.29 -26.84 13.69
CA LYS A 605 12.54 -27.37 12.34
C LYS A 605 14.04 -27.24 11.99
N ILE A 606 14.47 -28.05 11.01
CA ILE A 606 15.81 -27.95 10.39
C ILE A 606 16.10 -26.52 9.89
N ASN A 607 17.36 -26.11 9.87
CA ASN A 607 17.77 -24.80 9.33
C ASN A 607 17.88 -24.83 7.79
N THR A 608 18.22 -23.70 7.17
CA THR A 608 18.37 -23.60 5.70
C THR A 608 19.47 -24.51 5.15
N GLU A 609 20.64 -24.57 5.79
CA GLU A 609 21.77 -25.42 5.36
C GLU A 609 21.46 -26.91 5.47
N GLU A 610 20.69 -27.33 6.48
CA GLU A 610 20.24 -28.71 6.66
C GLU A 610 19.15 -29.11 5.64
N TRP A 611 18.44 -28.13 5.07
CA TRP A 611 17.43 -28.37 4.04
C TRP A 611 18.05 -28.51 2.64
N LEU A 612 19.07 -27.69 2.32
CA LEU A 612 19.82 -27.71 1.06
C LEU A 612 20.69 -28.96 0.94
#